data_AF-A0A9J6GI21-F1
#
_entry.id   AF-A0A9J6GI21-F1
#
_cell.length_a   1.000
_cell.length_b   1.000
_cell.length_c   1.000
_cell.angle_alpha   90.00
_cell.angle_beta   90.00
_cell.angle_gamma   90.00
#
_symmetry.space_group_name_H-M   'P 1'
#
loop_
_entity.id
_entity.type
_entity.pdbx_description
1 polymer ?
#
loop_
_entity_poly.entity_id
_entity_poly.type
_entity_poly.pdbx_seq_one_letter_code
_entity_poly.pdbx_strand_id
1 'polypeptide(L)'
;MGYHKEDIKGRKVEANIADMRFTLLTDPFYPTRTGNSVAKDTCPDLYLVRNAKRYAWVSTEETLASDYRNLIVTVETQKLRHEKGQAKLTD
;
A
#
# COMPACT_ATOMS: atom_id res chain seq x y z
N MET A 1 -11.76 1.22 -5.73
CA MET A 1 -11.28 -0.15 -5.41
C MET A 1 -11.28 -0.96 -6.68
N GLY A 2 -10.15 -1.53 -7.11
CA GLY A 2 -9.95 -2.06 -8.47
C GLY A 2 -10.72 -3.31 -8.90
N TYR A 3 -11.90 -3.55 -8.31
CA TYR A 3 -12.92 -4.42 -8.87
C TYR A 3 -13.86 -3.57 -9.72
N HIS A 4 -14.12 -3.98 -10.96
CA HIS A 4 -14.97 -3.23 -11.89
C HIS A 4 -16.44 -3.12 -11.46
N LYS A 5 -16.81 -3.92 -10.46
CA LYS A 5 -18.12 -3.98 -9.84
C LYS A 5 -17.94 -4.37 -8.39
N GLU A 6 -18.87 -3.98 -7.54
CA GLU A 6 -18.96 -4.47 -6.17
C GLU A 6 -19.20 -5.98 -6.22
N ASP A 7 -18.21 -6.76 -5.79
CA ASP A 7 -18.32 -8.20 -5.64
C ASP A 7 -18.18 -8.62 -4.18
N ILE A 8 -18.52 -9.88 -3.89
CA ILE A 8 -18.49 -10.41 -2.52
C ILE A 8 -17.07 -10.35 -1.94
N LYS A 9 -16.03 -10.47 -2.78
CA LYS A 9 -14.64 -10.43 -2.35
C LYS A 9 -14.22 -9.00 -1.97
N GLY A 10 -14.57 -8.02 -2.79
CA GLY A 10 -14.35 -6.60 -2.55
C GLY A 10 -15.04 -6.12 -1.28
N ARG A 11 -16.30 -6.53 -1.05
CA ARG A 11 -17.02 -6.23 0.21
C ARG A 11 -16.34 -6.81 1.44
N LYS A 12 -15.87 -8.06 1.37
CA LYS A 12 -15.13 -8.68 2.47
C LYS A 12 -13.82 -7.96 2.76
N VAL A 13 -13.11 -7.53 1.70
CA VAL A 13 -11.87 -6.76 1.84
C VAL A 13 -12.15 -5.40 2.48
N GLU A 14 -13.17 -4.68 2.02
CA GLU A 14 -13.59 -3.41 2.61
C GLU A 14 -13.95 -3.54 4.09
N ALA A 15 -14.78 -4.52 4.44
CA ALA A 15 -15.17 -4.79 5.83
C ALA A 15 -13.95 -5.03 6.72
N ASN A 16 -13.00 -5.87 6.27
CA ASN A 16 -11.77 -6.12 7.02
C ASN A 16 -10.89 -4.87 7.15
N ILE A 17 -10.78 -4.04 6.11
CA ILE A 17 -10.05 -2.77 6.14
C ILE A 17 -10.65 -1.86 7.22
N ALA A 18 -11.98 -1.73 7.24
CA ALA A 18 -12.70 -0.92 8.22
C ALA A 18 -12.53 -1.45 9.66
N ASP A 19 -12.78 -2.76 9.87
CA ASP A 19 -12.70 -3.40 11.18
C ASP A 19 -11.29 -3.28 11.81
N MET A 20 -10.26 -3.45 10.98
CA MET A 20 -8.87 -3.36 11.41
C MET A 20 -8.33 -1.91 11.45
N ARG A 21 -9.16 -0.92 11.06
CA ARG A 21 -8.83 0.51 10.99
C ARG A 21 -7.60 0.81 10.14
N PHE A 22 -7.54 0.18 8.96
CA PHE A 22 -6.59 0.57 7.93
C PHE A 22 -7.13 1.74 7.11
N THR A 23 -6.23 2.61 6.67
CA THR A 23 -6.49 3.63 5.67
C THR A 23 -6.00 3.13 4.31
N LEU A 24 -6.85 3.20 3.29
CA LEU A 24 -6.49 2.89 1.92
C LEU A 24 -5.70 4.04 1.28
N LEU A 25 -4.57 3.70 0.66
CA LEU A 25 -3.69 4.62 -0.05
C LEU A 25 -3.85 4.56 -1.57
N THR A 26 -4.23 3.40 -2.12
CA THR A 26 -4.37 3.22 -3.57
C THR A 26 -5.42 4.19 -4.12
N ASP A 27 -5.00 5.07 -5.02
CA ASP A 27 -5.89 5.96 -5.75
C ASP A 27 -6.36 5.28 -7.05
N PRO A 28 -7.68 5.05 -7.24
CA PRO A 28 -8.21 4.43 -8.45
C PRO A 28 -8.02 5.26 -9.73
N PHE A 29 -7.68 6.55 -9.64
CA PHE A 29 -7.32 7.37 -10.81
C PHE A 29 -5.92 7.04 -11.35
N TYR A 30 -5.08 6.35 -10.57
CA TYR A 30 -3.73 5.94 -10.94
C TYR A 30 -3.64 4.41 -10.92
N PRO A 31 -3.93 3.74 -12.04
CA PRO A 31 -4.08 2.29 -12.07
C PRO A 31 -2.78 1.56 -11.73
N THR A 32 -2.86 0.53 -10.90
CA THR A 32 -1.68 -0.28 -10.53
C THR A 32 -1.32 -1.31 -11.60
N ARG A 33 -2.26 -1.60 -12.51
CA ARG A 33 -2.04 -2.49 -13.65
C ARG A 33 -2.62 -1.89 -14.92
N THR A 34 -1.76 -1.70 -15.91
CA THR A 34 -2.08 -1.19 -17.23
C THR A 34 -2.77 -2.30 -18.04
N GLY A 35 -3.89 -1.93 -18.67
CA GLY A 35 -4.63 -2.79 -19.57
C GLY A 35 -3.95 -2.96 -20.93
N ASN A 36 -4.66 -3.56 -21.87
CA ASN A 36 -4.24 -3.70 -23.26
C ASN A 36 -5.43 -3.42 -24.20
N SER A 37 -5.33 -3.80 -25.48
CA SER A 37 -6.40 -3.60 -26.45
C SER A 37 -7.72 -4.32 -26.12
N VAL A 38 -7.70 -5.27 -25.18
CA VAL A 38 -8.86 -6.08 -24.78
C VAL A 38 -9.33 -5.75 -23.36
N ALA A 39 -8.41 -5.44 -22.46
CA ALA A 39 -8.69 -5.19 -21.04
C ALA A 39 -8.37 -3.75 -20.67
N LYS A 40 -9.22 -3.12 -19.85
CA LYS A 40 -8.96 -1.77 -19.33
C LYS A 40 -8.00 -1.77 -18.15
N ASP A 41 -7.49 -0.60 -17.82
CA ASP A 41 -6.67 -0.35 -16.64
C ASP A 41 -7.42 -0.73 -15.34
N THR A 42 -6.69 -1.33 -14.40
CA THR A 42 -7.25 -1.90 -13.16
C THR A 42 -6.37 -1.55 -11.94
N CYS A 43 -6.94 -1.68 -10.73
CA CYS A 43 -6.20 -1.47 -9.46
C CYS A 43 -6.28 -2.71 -8.54
N PRO A 44 -5.77 -3.87 -8.96
CA PRO A 44 -5.81 -5.07 -8.13
C PRO A 44 -4.98 -4.94 -6.84
N ASP A 45 -3.98 -4.06 -6.83
CA ASP A 45 -3.05 -3.90 -5.71
C ASP A 45 -3.55 -2.84 -4.73
N LEU A 46 -3.72 -3.23 -3.47
CA LEU A 46 -4.23 -2.38 -2.41
C LEU A 46 -3.11 -2.06 -1.41
N TYR A 47 -2.79 -0.78 -1.28
CA TYR A 47 -1.84 -0.29 -0.29
C TYR A 47 -2.60 0.26 0.89
N LEU A 48 -2.29 -0.25 2.07
CA LEU A 48 -2.99 0.06 3.31
C LEU A 48 -1.97 0.55 4.34
N VAL A 49 -2.37 1.52 5.14
CA VAL A 49 -1.56 1.99 6.28
C VAL A 49 -2.38 1.98 7.56
N ARG A 50 -1.72 1.73 8.68
CA ARG A 50 -2.33 1.79 10.01
C ARG A 50 -1.40 2.53 10.95
N ASN A 51 -1.97 3.44 11.75
CA ASN A 51 -1.23 4.22 12.76
C ASN A 51 -0.05 5.05 12.20
N ALA A 52 -0.04 5.38 10.91
CA ALA A 52 0.94 6.30 10.35
C ALA A 52 0.44 7.74 10.44
N LYS A 53 1.30 8.64 10.92
CA LYS A 53 0.99 10.08 11.00
C LYS A 53 1.21 10.78 9.66
N ARG A 54 2.27 10.41 8.95
CA ARG A 54 2.58 10.91 7.61
C ARG A 54 2.92 9.75 6.70
N TYR A 55 2.30 9.76 5.54
CA TYR A 55 2.52 8.80 4.48
C TYR A 55 2.38 9.50 3.13
N ALA A 56 3.01 8.93 2.12
CA ALA A 56 2.83 9.29 0.71
C ALA A 56 2.75 8.01 -0.11
N TRP A 57 1.92 8.03 -1.14
CA TRP A 57 1.78 6.96 -2.11
C TRP A 57 1.85 7.56 -3.50
N VAL A 58 2.64 6.95 -4.38
CA VAL A 58 2.82 7.39 -5.77
C VAL A 58 2.85 6.16 -6.67
N SER A 59 2.03 6.17 -7.72
CA SER A 59 2.22 5.29 -8.87
C SER A 59 3.18 5.94 -9.84
N THR A 60 4.27 5.25 -10.19
CA THR A 60 5.17 5.72 -11.23
C THR A 60 4.64 5.30 -12.61
N GLU A 61 5.15 5.91 -13.67
CA GLU A 61 4.87 5.50 -15.05
C GLU A 61 5.79 4.35 -15.52
N GLU A 62 6.71 3.89 -14.66
CA GLU A 62 7.65 2.83 -15.00
C GLU A 62 7.00 1.45 -14.81
N THR A 63 7.17 0.61 -15.81
CA THR A 63 6.77 -0.80 -15.80
C THR A 63 8.01 -1.64 -16.07
N LEU A 64 8.42 -2.51 -15.14
CA LEU A 64 9.59 -3.40 -15.28
C LEU A 64 9.31 -4.55 -16.25
N ALA A 65 8.99 -4.22 -17.50
CA ALA A 65 8.57 -5.13 -18.57
C ALA A 65 7.35 -6.02 -18.20
N SER A 66 6.50 -5.56 -17.28
CA SER A 66 5.22 -6.19 -16.91
C SER A 66 4.05 -5.24 -17.17
N ASP A 67 2.82 -5.72 -16.96
CA ASP A 67 1.61 -4.90 -16.96
C ASP A 67 1.39 -4.16 -15.63
N TYR A 68 2.22 -4.41 -14.60
CA TYR A 68 2.15 -3.76 -13.30
C TYR A 68 3.02 -2.51 -13.24
N ARG A 69 2.48 -1.46 -12.66
CA ARG A 69 3.22 -0.22 -12.39
C ARG A 69 4.09 -0.37 -11.14
N ASN A 70 5.24 0.28 -11.14
CA ASN A 70 6.04 0.45 -9.93
C ASN A 70 5.34 1.43 -8.99
N LEU A 71 5.26 1.07 -7.71
CA LEU A 71 4.55 1.85 -6.69
C LEU A 71 5.50 2.19 -5.55
N ILE A 72 5.51 3.46 -5.15
CA ILE A 72 6.36 3.96 -4.07
C ILE A 72 5.47 4.35 -2.91
N VAL A 73 5.73 3.75 -1.74
CA VAL A 73 5.10 4.13 -0.47
C VAL A 73 6.16 4.64 0.47
N THR A 74 5.98 5.86 0.95
CA THR A 74 6.83 6.45 1.99
C THR A 74 6.01 6.58 3.26
N VAL A 75 6.55 6.10 4.38
CA VAL A 75 5.92 6.21 5.71
C VAL A 75 6.91 6.84 6.67
N GLU A 76 6.51 7.89 7.35
CA GLU A 76 7.33 8.47 8.42
C GLU A 76 7.21 7.60 9.67
N THR A 77 8.35 7.05 10.11
CA THR A 77 8.44 6.24 11.32
C THR A 77 8.92 7.07 12.50
N GLN A 78 8.52 6.68 13.71
CA GLN A 78 9.13 7.24 14.91
C GLN A 78 10.54 6.68 15.06
N LYS A 79 11.50 7.51 15.48
CA LYS A 79 12.81 7.02 15.89
C LYS A 79 12.63 6.04 17.03
N LEU A 80 12.91 4.77 16.81
CA LEU A 80 13.07 3.80 17.89
C LEU A 80 14.25 4.28 18.74
N ARG A 81 13.98 4.76 19.96
CA ARG A 81 15.02 4.98 20.96
C ARG A 81 15.56 3.59 21.32
N HIS A 82 16.68 3.20 20.73
CA HIS A 82 17.49 2.14 21.32
C HIS A 82 18.05 2.71 22.63
N GLU A 83 17.51 2.26 23.77
CA GLU A 83 18.22 2.39 25.03
C GLU A 83 19.51 1.59 24.91
N LYS A 84 20.62 2.28 24.68
CA LYS A 84 21.94 1.67 24.82
C LYS A 84 22.11 1.32 26.31
N GLY A 85 21.72 0.11 26.69
CA GLY A 85 22.17 -0.46 27.96
C GLY A 85 23.70 -0.42 27.95
N GLN A 86 24.31 0.27 28.91
CA GLN A 86 25.75 0.20 29.11
C GLN A 86 26.10 -1.25 29.45
N ALA A 87 26.66 -1.97 28.49
CA ALA A 87 27.30 -3.25 28.77
C ALA A 87 28.49 -2.97 29.70
N LYS A 88 28.35 -3.33 30.98
CA LYS A 88 29.49 -3.40 31.89
C LYS A 88 30.29 -4.63 31.50
N LEU A 89 31.49 -4.43 30.98
CA LEU A 89 32.51 -5.48 30.93
C LEU A 89 32.96 -5.71 32.38
N THR A 90 32.74 -6.92 32.88
CA THR A 90 33.33 -7.40 34.14
C THR A 90 34.61 -8.16 33.79
N ASP A 91 35.70 -7.83 34.50
CA ASP A 91 36.99 -8.54 34.43
C ASP A 91 36.90 -9.98 34.94
#